data_AF-X0ZI89-F1
#
_entry.id   AF-X0ZI89-F1
#
_cell.length_a   1.000
_cell.length_b   1.000
_cell.length_c   1.000
_cell.angle_alpha   90.00
_cell.angle_beta   90.00
_cell.angle_gamma   90.00
#
_symmetry.space_group_name_H-M   'P 1'
#
loop_
_entity.id
_entity.type
_entity.pdbx_description
1 polymer ?
#
loop_
_entity_poly.entity_id
_entity_poly.type
_entity_poly.pdbx_seq_one_letter_code
_entity_poly.pdbx_strand_id
1 'polypeptide(L)'
;WLQRGVAKKEINAIIPPRDEELKRVKPEVIFMSYFVPWSSIKNLEIAKKYGFRDLFHEWRREGCIEDFEQIDSVAYMVHLWLKYPKFGFQRTSDIVSRRIREGLLNLNEGKKLILKNDPRLDQRAMDDFIEFLGYKPKHFWDVIEKFWNREIFNKIDGIWQLKESVYKKFMRI
;
A
#
# COMPACT_ATOMS: atom_id res chain seq x y z
N TRP A 1 -26.01 -3.23 -1.93
CA TRP A 1 -26.14 -4.41 -1.06
C TRP A 1 -27.60 -4.84 -0.91
N LEU A 2 -28.45 -4.08 -0.21
CA LEU A 2 -29.88 -4.39 -0.09
C LEU A 2 -30.60 -4.49 -1.45
N GLN A 3 -30.41 -3.49 -2.32
CA GLN A 3 -30.94 -3.51 -3.70
C GLN A 3 -30.36 -4.63 -4.58
N ARG A 4 -29.26 -5.27 -4.16
CA ARG A 4 -28.62 -6.40 -4.85
C ARG A 4 -28.95 -7.74 -4.17
N GLY A 5 -29.95 -7.78 -3.28
CA GLY A 5 -30.47 -9.02 -2.68
C GLY A 5 -29.83 -9.46 -1.37
N VAL A 6 -28.86 -8.72 -0.81
CA VAL A 6 -28.29 -9.05 0.51
C VAL A 6 -29.28 -8.70 1.60
N ALA A 7 -29.58 -9.63 2.51
CA ALA A 7 -30.55 -9.42 3.55
C ALA A 7 -30.03 -8.42 4.60
N LYS A 8 -30.93 -7.59 5.16
CA LYS A 8 -30.55 -6.57 6.16
C LYS A 8 -29.81 -7.16 7.37
N LYS A 9 -30.17 -8.38 7.79
CA LYS A 9 -29.52 -9.10 8.89
C LYS A 9 -28.03 -9.40 8.63
N GLU A 10 -27.65 -9.58 7.36
CA GLU A 10 -26.28 -9.93 6.96
C GLU A 10 -25.35 -8.72 6.95
N ILE A 11 -25.90 -7.51 6.86
CA ILE A 11 -25.13 -6.26 6.91
C ILE A 11 -25.20 -5.56 8.27
N ASN A 12 -25.78 -6.19 9.29
CA ASN A 12 -25.99 -5.55 10.60
C ASN A 12 -24.69 -5.07 11.24
N ALA A 13 -23.57 -5.77 11.02
CA ALA A 13 -22.26 -5.43 11.56
C ALA A 13 -21.67 -4.10 11.00
N ILE A 14 -22.18 -3.62 9.87
CA ILE A 14 -21.73 -2.36 9.24
C ILE A 14 -22.79 -1.26 9.28
N ILE A 15 -23.94 -1.53 9.91
CA ILE A 15 -24.95 -0.51 10.16
C ILE A 15 -24.55 0.23 11.44
N PRO A 16 -24.22 1.53 11.38
CA PRO A 16 -23.93 2.27 12.59
C PRO A 16 -25.20 2.38 13.45
N PRO A 17 -25.08 2.40 14.80
CA PRO A 17 -26.20 2.70 15.67
C PRO A 17 -26.81 4.07 15.33
N ARG A 18 -28.11 4.27 15.63
CA ARG A 18 -28.75 5.56 15.38
C ARG A 18 -28.18 6.63 16.30
N ASP A 19 -28.18 7.89 15.85
CA ASP A 19 -27.69 9.03 16.64
C ASP A 19 -28.36 9.13 18.02
N GLU A 20 -29.66 8.84 18.11
CA GLU A 20 -30.40 8.83 19.38
C GLU A 20 -29.86 7.77 20.36
N GLU A 21 -29.50 6.59 19.84
CA GLU A 21 -28.94 5.50 20.63
C GLU A 21 -27.51 5.82 21.07
N LEU A 22 -26.70 6.44 20.20
CA LEU A 22 -25.37 6.95 20.53
C LEU A 22 -25.42 8.05 21.58
N LYS A 23 -26.38 8.99 21.49
CA LYS A 23 -26.59 10.06 22.49
C LYS A 23 -27.06 9.53 23.84
N ARG A 24 -27.84 8.43 23.84
CA ARG A 24 -28.29 7.76 25.07
C ARG A 24 -27.16 7.02 25.77
N VAL A 25 -26.39 6.24 25.03
CA VAL A 25 -25.33 5.36 25.59
C VAL A 25 -24.02 6.13 25.82
N LYS A 26 -23.76 7.18 25.02
CA LYS A 26 -22.52 7.99 25.05
C LYS A 26 -21.26 7.10 25.09
N PRO A 27 -21.05 6.24 24.08
CA PRO A 27 -19.96 5.29 24.11
C PRO A 27 -18.61 6.00 24.15
N GLU A 28 -17.71 5.50 24.99
CA GLU A 28 -16.32 5.95 25.03
C GLU A 28 -15.53 5.22 23.92
N VAL A 29 -14.88 6.00 23.05
CA VAL A 29 -14.06 5.45 21.96
C VAL A 29 -12.64 5.25 22.46
N ILE A 30 -12.25 3.98 22.63
CA ILE A 30 -10.91 3.62 23.10
C ILE A 30 -10.09 3.12 21.90
N PHE A 31 -8.99 3.80 21.60
CA PHE A 31 -8.05 3.38 20.56
C PHE A 31 -7.03 2.40 21.15
N MET A 32 -7.16 1.11 20.82
CA MET A 32 -6.29 0.05 21.38
C MET A 32 -4.80 0.29 21.12
N SER A 33 -4.45 0.94 20.00
CA SER A 33 -3.07 1.27 19.65
C SER A 33 -2.38 2.24 20.62
N TYR A 34 -3.13 2.88 21.52
CA TYR A 34 -2.57 3.68 22.62
C TYR A 34 -1.96 2.81 23.73
N PHE A 35 -2.52 1.61 23.93
CA PHE A 35 -2.12 0.68 24.99
C PHE A 35 -1.21 -0.44 24.47
N VAL A 36 -1.45 -0.87 23.23
CA VAL A 36 -0.70 -1.97 22.60
C VAL A 36 -0.09 -1.48 21.30
N PRO A 37 1.25 -1.37 21.20
CA PRO A 37 1.91 -1.01 19.96
C PRO A 37 1.61 -2.06 18.88
N TRP A 38 0.98 -1.61 17.79
CA TRP A 38 0.70 -2.48 16.65
C TRP A 38 1.99 -2.77 15.88
N SER A 39 2.27 -4.05 15.59
CA SER A 39 3.35 -4.48 14.71
C SER A 39 2.90 -5.63 13.83
N SER A 40 3.03 -5.45 12.52
CA SER A 40 2.65 -6.49 11.57
C SER A 40 3.56 -7.72 11.57
N ILE A 41 4.82 -7.59 12.00
CA ILE A 41 5.73 -8.74 12.13
C ILE A 41 5.27 -9.64 13.27
N LYS A 42 4.98 -9.05 14.44
CA LYS A 42 4.44 -9.81 15.59
C LYS A 42 3.13 -10.50 15.22
N ASN A 43 2.25 -9.79 14.51
CA ASN A 43 0.98 -10.37 14.05
C ASN A 43 1.19 -11.50 13.04
N LEU A 44 2.17 -11.38 12.14
CA LEU A 44 2.55 -12.46 11.21
C LEU A 44 3.03 -13.70 11.96
N GLU A 45 3.90 -13.53 12.95
CA GLU A 45 4.42 -14.64 13.76
C GLU A 45 3.30 -15.39 14.48
N ILE A 46 2.31 -14.65 15.00
CA ILE A 46 1.11 -15.24 15.61
C ILE A 46 0.30 -15.97 14.54
N ALA A 47 0.00 -15.32 13.42
CA ALA A 47 -0.82 -15.88 12.35
C ALA A 47 -0.22 -17.17 11.77
N LYS A 48 1.11 -17.24 11.60
CA LYS A 48 1.82 -18.44 11.12
C LYS A 48 1.62 -19.64 12.04
N LYS A 49 1.51 -19.44 13.36
CA LYS A 49 1.20 -20.53 14.32
C LYS A 49 -0.18 -21.14 14.10
N TYR A 50 -1.09 -20.40 13.47
CA TYR A 50 -2.47 -20.83 13.17
C TYR A 50 -2.70 -21.14 11.68
N GLY A 51 -1.63 -21.32 10.91
CA GLY A 51 -1.72 -21.81 9.53
C GLY A 51 -1.73 -20.74 8.43
N PHE A 52 -1.48 -19.47 8.76
CA PHE A 52 -1.30 -18.44 7.73
C PHE A 52 -0.10 -18.73 6.84
N ARG A 53 -0.27 -18.53 5.52
CA ARG A 53 0.77 -18.67 4.49
C ARG A 53 0.94 -17.34 3.78
N ASP A 54 2.19 -16.92 3.63
CA ASP A 54 2.57 -15.72 2.88
C ASP A 54 2.83 -16.07 1.40
N LEU A 55 3.14 -15.05 0.59
CA LEU A 55 3.40 -15.21 -0.84
C LEU A 55 4.78 -15.79 -1.17
N PHE A 56 5.59 -16.19 -0.18
CA PHE A 56 7.00 -16.55 -0.41
C PHE A 56 7.18 -17.63 -1.50
N HIS A 57 6.27 -18.60 -1.57
CA HIS A 57 6.28 -19.68 -2.57
C HIS A 57 5.36 -19.45 -3.76
N GLU A 58 4.73 -18.27 -3.87
CA GLU A 58 3.69 -17.98 -4.86
C GLU A 58 4.05 -16.81 -5.78
N TRP A 59 4.48 -15.68 -5.20
CA TRP A 59 4.67 -14.44 -5.95
C TRP A 59 5.63 -13.49 -5.24
N ARG A 60 6.79 -13.29 -5.86
CA ARG A 60 7.73 -12.28 -5.40
C ARG A 60 7.35 -10.91 -5.95
N ARG A 61 6.62 -10.15 -5.14
CA ARG A 61 6.12 -8.82 -5.51
C ARG A 61 7.24 -7.79 -5.73
N GLU A 62 7.11 -7.01 -6.79
CA GLU A 62 7.92 -5.81 -7.00
C GLU A 62 7.35 -4.63 -6.21
N GLY A 63 8.16 -3.61 -5.94
CA GLY A 63 7.70 -2.43 -5.21
C GLY A 63 7.43 -2.64 -3.72
N CYS A 64 7.69 -3.85 -3.20
CA CYS A 64 7.47 -4.25 -1.82
C CYS A 64 8.75 -4.84 -1.19
N ILE A 65 8.79 -4.82 0.14
CA ILE A 65 9.87 -5.49 0.91
C ILE A 65 9.31 -6.56 1.85
N GLU A 66 8.01 -6.81 1.76
CA GLU A 66 7.23 -7.78 2.49
C GLU A 66 6.34 -8.59 1.55
N ASP A 67 6.04 -9.83 1.93
CA ASP A 67 5.30 -10.83 1.14
C ASP A 67 4.03 -11.33 1.85
N PHE A 68 3.65 -10.73 2.98
CA PHE A 68 2.56 -11.22 3.82
C PHE A 68 1.44 -10.21 4.07
N GLU A 69 1.66 -8.92 3.74
CA GLU A 69 0.63 -7.88 3.85
C GLU A 69 -0.07 -7.67 2.49
N GLN A 70 -1.39 -7.46 2.49
CA GLN A 70 -2.19 -7.14 1.28
C GLN A 70 -2.02 -8.19 0.17
N ILE A 71 -2.29 -9.47 0.49
CA ILE A 71 -1.96 -10.62 -0.37
C ILE A 71 -3.17 -11.20 -1.13
N ASP A 72 -4.36 -10.72 -0.82
CA ASP A 72 -5.65 -11.25 -1.27
C ASP A 72 -6.20 -10.56 -2.54
N SER A 73 -5.59 -9.44 -2.96
CA SER A 73 -6.00 -8.67 -4.14
C SER A 73 -4.80 -8.27 -4.99
N VAL A 74 -4.62 -8.92 -6.15
CA VAL A 74 -3.44 -8.74 -7.01
C VAL A 74 -3.39 -7.33 -7.61
N ALA A 75 -4.44 -6.89 -8.31
CA ALA A 75 -4.57 -5.55 -8.88
C ALA A 75 -4.46 -4.39 -7.86
N TYR A 76 -4.68 -4.64 -6.57
CA TYR A 76 -4.60 -3.60 -5.53
C TYR A 76 -3.21 -2.93 -5.48
N MET A 77 -2.16 -3.67 -5.83
CA MET A 77 -0.79 -3.14 -5.81
C MET A 77 -0.58 -1.99 -6.79
N VAL A 78 -1.38 -1.90 -7.87
CA VAL A 78 -1.34 -0.77 -8.81
C VAL A 78 -1.67 0.54 -8.08
N HIS A 79 -2.70 0.55 -7.23
CA HIS A 79 -3.09 1.74 -6.46
C HIS A 79 -1.95 2.23 -5.56
N LEU A 80 -1.21 1.31 -4.92
CA LEU A 80 -0.09 1.67 -4.07
C LEU A 80 1.03 2.34 -4.87
N TRP A 81 1.34 1.78 -6.05
CA TRP A 81 2.36 2.32 -6.95
C TRP A 81 1.97 3.68 -7.54
N LEU A 82 0.69 3.97 -7.79
CA LEU A 82 0.23 5.26 -8.35
C LEU A 82 0.63 6.48 -7.51
N LYS A 83 1.04 6.30 -6.24
CA LYS A 83 1.65 7.36 -5.44
C LYS A 83 3.01 7.79 -5.98
N TYR A 84 3.80 6.87 -6.54
CA TYR A 84 5.14 7.13 -7.03
C TYR A 84 5.18 8.23 -8.11
N PRO A 85 4.44 8.16 -9.22
CA PRO A 85 4.47 9.21 -10.25
C PRO A 85 4.00 10.58 -9.74
N LYS A 86 3.24 10.62 -8.64
CA LYS A 86 2.71 11.87 -8.05
C LYS A 86 3.62 12.48 -6.99
N PHE A 87 4.23 11.64 -6.16
CA PHE A 87 4.87 12.05 -4.91
C PHE A 87 6.31 11.55 -4.73
N GLY A 88 6.81 10.66 -5.58
CA GLY A 88 8.18 10.15 -5.48
C GLY A 88 8.37 8.97 -4.54
N PHE A 89 7.31 8.43 -3.96
CA PHE A 89 7.35 7.29 -3.07
C PHE A 89 6.11 6.41 -3.23
N GLN A 90 6.20 5.14 -2.81
CA GLN A 90 5.06 4.24 -2.76
C GLN A 90 5.07 3.34 -1.51
N ARG A 91 4.70 2.07 -1.67
CA ARG A 91 4.55 1.09 -0.62
C ARG A 91 5.83 0.83 0.17
N THR A 92 6.99 0.72 -0.49
CA THR A 92 8.23 0.41 0.22
C THR A 92 8.57 1.51 1.22
N SER A 93 8.38 2.79 0.86
CA SER A 93 8.53 3.90 1.82
C SER A 93 7.63 3.78 3.06
N ASP A 94 6.36 3.39 2.90
CA ASP A 94 5.44 3.22 4.03
C ASP A 94 5.93 2.12 4.99
N ILE A 95 6.40 0.99 4.44
CA ILE A 95 6.83 -0.16 5.26
C ILE A 95 8.20 0.09 5.88
N VAL A 96 9.15 0.65 5.13
CA VAL A 96 10.44 1.06 5.69
C VAL A 96 10.25 2.03 6.85
N SER A 97 9.36 3.02 6.71
CA SER A 97 9.06 3.96 7.79
C SER A 97 8.48 3.27 9.04
N ARG A 98 7.63 2.26 8.85
CA ARG A 98 7.11 1.43 9.97
C ARG A 98 8.22 0.63 10.63
N ARG A 99 9.06 -0.06 9.86
CA ARG A 99 10.16 -0.88 10.39
C ARG A 99 11.21 -0.07 11.11
N ILE A 100 11.52 1.15 10.65
CA ILE A 100 12.41 2.07 11.36
C ILE A 100 11.80 2.48 12.71
N ARG A 101 10.50 2.83 12.75
CA ARG A 101 9.82 3.16 14.03
C ARG A 101 9.75 1.97 14.99
N GLU A 102 9.64 0.76 14.46
CA GLU A 102 9.67 -0.48 15.24
C GLU A 102 11.10 -0.90 15.66
N GLY A 103 12.14 -0.19 15.23
CA GLY A 103 13.54 -0.55 15.50
C GLY A 103 14.04 -1.78 14.75
N LEU A 104 13.31 -2.24 13.73
CA LEU A 104 13.59 -3.45 12.95
C LEU A 104 14.47 -3.20 11.72
N LEU A 105 14.65 -1.93 11.34
CA LEU A 105 15.43 -1.54 10.16
C LEU A 105 16.12 -0.21 10.44
N ASN A 106 17.39 -0.08 10.06
CA ASN A 106 18.07 1.21 10.18
C ASN A 106 17.76 2.13 9.00
N LEU A 107 17.88 3.44 9.22
CA LEU A 107 17.53 4.45 8.21
C LEU A 107 18.34 4.30 6.91
N ASN A 108 19.64 3.99 7.00
CA ASN A 108 20.51 3.89 5.84
C ASN A 108 20.17 2.68 4.95
N GLU A 109 19.85 1.54 5.54
CA GLU A 109 19.32 0.37 4.83
C GLU A 109 17.94 0.66 4.25
N GLY A 110 17.08 1.31 5.03
CA GLY A 110 15.75 1.73 4.60
C GLY A 110 15.79 2.59 3.34
N LYS A 111 16.67 3.60 3.30
CA LYS A 111 16.86 4.45 2.11
C LYS A 111 17.25 3.63 0.87
N LYS A 112 18.16 2.66 1.01
CA LYS A 112 18.57 1.78 -0.10
C LYS A 112 17.40 0.96 -0.62
N LEU A 113 16.57 0.43 0.28
CA LEU A 113 15.37 -0.33 -0.09
C LEU A 113 14.34 0.54 -0.81
N ILE A 114 14.10 1.76 -0.32
CA ILE A 114 13.19 2.72 -0.92
C ILE A 114 13.63 3.04 -2.35
N LEU A 115 14.89 3.47 -2.53
CA LEU A 115 15.42 3.85 -3.84
C LEU A 115 15.37 2.69 -4.86
N LYS A 116 15.56 1.46 -4.40
CA LYS A 116 15.52 0.26 -5.24
C LYS A 116 14.10 -0.14 -5.64
N ASN A 117 13.14 -0.04 -4.73
CA ASN A 117 11.82 -0.67 -4.91
C ASN A 117 10.71 0.33 -5.23
N ASP A 118 10.70 1.54 -4.66
CA ASP A 118 9.61 2.49 -4.90
C ASP A 118 9.37 2.84 -6.39
N PRO A 119 10.36 2.89 -7.29
CA PRO A 119 10.09 3.12 -8.70
C PRO A 119 9.33 1.98 -9.40
N ARG A 120 9.34 0.76 -8.83
CA ARG A 120 8.89 -0.46 -9.53
C ARG A 120 7.39 -0.68 -9.39
N LEU A 121 6.71 -0.76 -10.53
CA LEU A 121 5.36 -1.30 -10.63
C LEU A 121 5.45 -2.81 -10.81
N ASP A 122 4.74 -3.56 -9.97
CA ASP A 122 4.63 -5.00 -10.15
C ASP A 122 3.87 -5.35 -11.44
N GLN A 123 4.52 -6.11 -12.32
CA GLN A 123 3.95 -6.47 -13.61
C GLN A 123 2.71 -7.36 -13.50
N ARG A 124 2.70 -8.35 -12.58
CA ARG A 124 1.55 -9.22 -12.37
C ARG A 124 0.34 -8.41 -11.88
N ALA A 125 0.57 -7.44 -11.01
CA ALA A 125 -0.49 -6.53 -10.56
C ALA A 125 -1.01 -5.61 -11.68
N MET A 126 -0.12 -5.09 -12.53
CA MET A 126 -0.51 -4.30 -13.69
C MET A 126 -1.37 -5.14 -14.65
N ASP A 127 -0.94 -6.36 -14.97
CA ASP A 127 -1.63 -7.25 -15.89
C ASP A 127 -3.04 -7.60 -15.38
N ASP A 128 -3.16 -8.00 -14.10
CA ASP A 128 -4.46 -8.28 -13.45
C ASP A 128 -5.39 -7.06 -13.50
N PHE A 129 -4.85 -5.86 -13.25
CA PHE A 129 -5.63 -4.62 -13.26
C PHE A 129 -6.12 -4.24 -14.66
N ILE A 130 -5.25 -4.31 -15.68
CA ILE A 130 -5.64 -3.93 -17.05
C ILE A 130 -6.55 -4.99 -17.69
N GLU A 131 -6.36 -6.27 -17.36
CA GLU A 131 -7.26 -7.35 -17.80
C GLU A 131 -8.66 -7.13 -17.25
N PHE A 132 -8.77 -6.89 -15.94
CA PHE A 132 -10.06 -6.62 -15.28
C PHE A 132 -10.80 -5.42 -15.89
N LEU A 133 -10.07 -4.36 -16.28
CA LEU A 133 -10.66 -3.15 -16.88
C LEU A 133 -10.81 -3.20 -18.40
N GLY A 134 -10.31 -4.24 -19.08
CA GLY A 134 -10.30 -4.33 -20.54
C GLY A 134 -9.37 -3.32 -21.22
N TYR A 135 -8.27 -2.93 -20.57
CA TYR A 135 -7.29 -2.00 -21.10
C TYR A 135 -6.15 -2.73 -21.82
N LYS A 136 -5.65 -2.12 -22.89
CA LYS A 136 -4.34 -2.50 -23.46
C LYS A 136 -3.22 -1.88 -22.61
N PRO A 137 -2.05 -2.52 -22.49
CA PRO A 137 -0.91 -1.94 -21.75
C PRO A 137 -0.57 -0.51 -22.15
N LYS A 138 -0.62 -0.21 -23.45
CA LYS A 138 -0.40 1.15 -23.97
C LYS A 138 -1.38 2.18 -23.38
N HIS A 139 -2.67 1.83 -23.28
CA HIS A 139 -3.67 2.75 -22.74
C HIS A 139 -3.40 3.06 -21.27
N PHE A 140 -3.00 2.06 -20.48
CA PHE A 140 -2.59 2.27 -19.09
C PHE A 140 -1.45 3.29 -19.01
N TRP A 141 -0.35 3.08 -19.76
CA TRP A 141 0.79 3.99 -19.75
C TRP A 141 0.47 5.39 -20.29
N ASP A 142 -0.38 5.50 -21.31
CA ASP A 142 -0.86 6.79 -21.85
C ASP A 142 -1.66 7.60 -20.80
N VAL A 143 -2.38 6.92 -19.89
CA VAL A 143 -3.04 7.57 -18.75
C VAL A 143 -2.01 7.99 -17.71
N ILE A 144 -1.10 7.09 -17.31
CA ILE A 144 -0.04 7.37 -16.32
C ILE A 144 0.82 8.56 -16.74
N GLU A 145 1.15 8.68 -18.03
CA GLU A 145 1.98 9.75 -18.59
C GLU A 145 1.46 11.15 -18.22
N LYS A 146 0.14 11.31 -18.08
CA LYS A 146 -0.51 12.59 -17.74
C LYS A 146 -0.37 12.97 -16.27
N PHE A 147 -0.06 12.02 -15.40
CA PHE A 147 -0.07 12.20 -13.94
C PHE A 147 1.33 12.31 -13.31
N TRP A 148 2.39 12.22 -14.11
CA TRP A 148 3.74 12.45 -13.60
C TRP A 148 3.92 13.89 -13.13
N ASN A 149 4.36 14.02 -11.89
CA ASN A 149 4.68 15.31 -11.31
C ASN A 149 6.02 15.84 -11.84
N ARG A 150 5.93 16.76 -12.82
CA ARG A 150 7.10 17.39 -13.48
C ARG A 150 7.92 18.30 -12.56
N GLU A 151 7.43 18.62 -11.36
CA GLU A 151 8.21 19.39 -10.38
C GLU A 151 9.28 18.53 -9.72
N ILE A 152 9.03 17.24 -9.54
CA ILE A 152 9.92 16.31 -8.82
C ILE A 152 10.52 15.23 -9.73
N PHE A 153 10.01 15.06 -10.96
CA PHE A 153 10.54 14.11 -11.94
C PHE A 153 11.04 14.81 -13.21
N ASN A 154 12.04 14.20 -13.84
CA ASN A 154 12.50 14.48 -15.21
C ASN A 154 12.31 13.24 -16.07
N LYS A 155 12.03 13.42 -17.36
CA LYS A 155 12.03 12.33 -18.34
C LYS A 155 13.36 12.33 -19.09
N ILE A 156 14.17 11.29 -18.88
CA ILE A 156 15.50 11.13 -19.48
C ILE A 156 15.45 9.85 -20.32
N ASP A 157 15.74 9.94 -21.61
CA ASP A 157 15.67 8.83 -22.57
C ASP A 157 14.33 8.07 -22.54
N GLY A 158 13.24 8.82 -22.36
CA GLY A 158 11.89 8.26 -22.28
C GLY A 158 11.52 7.67 -20.91
N ILE A 159 12.43 7.63 -19.95
CA ILE A 159 12.22 7.08 -18.61
C ILE A 159 12.07 8.21 -17.58
N TRP A 160 11.01 8.13 -16.77
CA TRP A 160 10.80 9.07 -15.67
C TRP A 160 11.71 8.74 -14.48
N GLN A 161 12.47 9.73 -14.03
CA GLN A 161 13.43 9.62 -12.93
C GLN A 161 13.27 10.78 -11.97
N LEU A 162 13.42 10.52 -10.67
CA LEU A 162 13.42 11.58 -9.66
C LEU A 162 14.52 12.60 -9.95
N LYS A 163 14.21 13.88 -9.80
CA LYS A 163 15.22 14.94 -9.93
C LYS A 163 16.32 14.76 -8.89
N GLU A 164 17.54 15.06 -9.28
CA GLU A 164 18.72 14.93 -8.42
C GLU A 164 18.59 15.75 -7.13
N SER A 165 17.92 16.91 -7.17
CA SER A 165 17.63 17.74 -5.99
C SER A 165 16.77 17.01 -4.95
N VAL A 166 15.75 16.27 -5.40
CA VAL A 166 14.86 15.48 -4.53
C VAL A 166 15.63 14.30 -3.94
N TYR A 167 16.41 13.60 -4.78
CA TYR A 167 17.28 12.51 -4.34
C TYR A 167 18.27 12.96 -3.26
N LYS A 168 19.01 14.06 -3.50
CA LYS A 168 19.97 14.61 -2.53
C LYS A 168 19.29 15.03 -1.23
N LYS A 169 18.10 15.63 -1.30
CA LYS A 169 17.31 16.00 -0.11
C LYS A 169 16.93 14.76 0.70
N PHE A 170 16.43 13.71 0.05
CA PHE A 170 16.09 12.44 0.70
C PHE A 170 17.30 11.78 1.37
N MET A 171 18.46 11.78 0.70
CA MET A 171 19.67 11.17 1.26
C MET A 171 20.24 11.93 2.46
N ARG A 172 20.00 13.24 2.56
CA ARG A 172 20.48 14.11 3.67
C ARG A 172 19.71 13.97 4.98
N ILE A 173 18.42 13.60 4.93
CA ILE A 173 17.54 13.41 6.10
C ILE A 173 17.89 12.12 6.82
#